data_AF-A0A351JYH5-F1
#
_entry.id   AF-A0A351JYH5-F1
#
_cell.length_a   1.000
_cell.length_b   1.000
_cell.length_c   1.000
_cell.angle_alpha   90.00
_cell.angle_beta   90.00
_cell.angle_gamma   90.00
#
_symmetry.space_group_name_H-M   'P 1'
#
loop_
_entity.id
_entity.type
_entity.pdbx_description
1 polymer ?
#
loop_
_entity_poly.entity_id
_entity_poly.type
_entity_poly.pdbx_seq_one_letter_code
_entity_poly.pdbx_strand_id
1 'polypeptide(L)'
;MSVPITVTDALVALIFFFFSLSFIALGLMALGKGKPEGAGTVFTFVGVIEAILGFIIINANLDSPVFISVGFLVLIFAFTWLAAGIVNLRGYDLVPVGNACILSGLMMLA
;
A
#
# COMPACT_ATOMS: atom_id res chain seq x y z
N MET A 1 -4.39 2.04 25.03
CA MET A 1 -3.15 2.73 25.46
C MET A 1 -2.67 3.48 24.22
N SER A 2 -2.78 4.81 24.22
CA SER A 2 -2.42 5.63 23.06
C SER A 2 -0.90 5.63 22.87
N VAL A 3 -0.44 5.30 21.67
CA VAL A 3 0.98 5.32 21.33
C VAL A 3 1.49 6.77 21.25
N PRO A 4 2.71 7.09 21.73
CA PRO A 4 3.26 8.44 21.60
C PRO A 4 3.30 8.91 20.15
N ILE A 5 2.99 10.20 19.90
CA ILE A 5 2.93 10.79 18.55
C ILE A 5 4.22 10.57 17.76
N THR A 6 5.38 10.63 18.43
CA THR A 6 6.70 10.39 17.80
C THR A 6 6.85 8.99 17.18
N VAL A 7 6.19 7.99 17.77
CA VAL A 7 6.19 6.61 17.23
C VAL A 7 5.25 6.53 16.03
N THR A 8 4.08 7.18 16.11
CA THR A 8 3.14 7.26 14.98
C THR A 8 3.76 7.99 13.78
N ASP A 9 4.52 9.06 13.99
CA ASP A 9 5.24 9.77 12.94
C ASP A 9 6.28 8.87 12.26
N ALA A 10 7.01 8.07 13.04
CA ALA A 10 7.97 7.12 12.49
C ALA A 10 7.29 6.02 11.65
N LEU A 11 6.12 5.52 12.09
CA LEU A 11 5.35 4.54 11.33
C LEU A 11 4.84 5.13 10.00
N VAL A 12 4.37 6.38 10.02
CA VAL A 12 3.93 7.08 8.81
C VAL A 12 5.10 7.32 7.85
N ALA A 13 6.28 7.69 8.35
CA ALA A 13 7.48 7.84 7.53
C ALA A 13 7.90 6.53 6.87
N LEU A 14 7.81 5.40 7.60
CA LEU A 14 8.07 4.08 7.04
C LEU A 14 7.08 3.73 5.93
N ILE A 15 5.79 4.03 6.11
CA ILE A 15 4.77 3.83 5.07
C ILE A 15 5.16 4.59 3.80
N PHE A 16 5.43 5.90 3.89
CA PHE A 16 5.79 6.69 2.71
C PHE A 16 7.06 6.20 2.01
N PHE A 17 8.03 5.68 2.77
CA PHE A 17 9.22 5.07 2.21
C PHE A 17 8.87 3.84 1.35
N PHE A 18 8.10 2.88 1.89
CA PHE A 18 7.71 1.68 1.13
C PHE A 18 6.79 2.02 -0.04
N PHE A 19 5.89 2.98 0.13
CA PHE A 19 5.04 3.51 -0.94
C PHE A 19 5.89 4.02 -2.10
N SER A 20 6.94 4.80 -1.81
CA SER A 20 7.86 5.34 -2.82
C SER A 20 8.61 4.23 -3.55
N LEU A 21 9.02 3.16 -2.86
CA LEU A 21 9.66 2.00 -3.49
C LEU A 21 8.75 1.32 -4.51
N SER A 22 7.46 1.17 -4.21
CA SER A 22 6.47 0.65 -5.16
C SER A 22 6.35 1.53 -6.41
N PHE A 23 6.27 2.85 -6.26
CA PHE A 23 6.19 3.74 -7.43
C PHE A 23 7.47 3.72 -8.29
N ILE A 24 8.64 3.61 -7.66
CA ILE A 24 9.91 3.46 -8.39
C ILE A 24 9.90 2.15 -9.18
N ALA A 25 9.51 1.03 -8.56
CA ALA A 25 9.42 -0.27 -9.23
C ALA A 25 8.42 -0.26 -10.41
N LEU A 26 7.26 0.36 -10.20
CA LEU A 26 6.25 0.57 -11.24
C LEU A 26 6.81 1.41 -12.40
N GLY A 27 7.46 2.54 -12.10
CA GLY A 27 8.05 3.41 -13.11
C GLY A 27 9.14 2.71 -13.93
N LEU A 28 10.03 1.96 -13.28
CA LEU A 28 11.07 1.18 -13.96
C LEU A 28 10.47 0.11 -14.87
N MET A 29 9.42 -0.59 -14.43
CA MET A 29 8.71 -1.58 -15.24
C MET A 29 8.02 -0.92 -16.44
N ALA A 30 7.31 0.19 -16.24
CA ALA A 30 6.63 0.92 -17.30
C ALA A 30 7.60 1.46 -18.38
N LEU A 31 8.83 1.78 -17.99
CA LEU A 31 9.92 2.17 -18.90
C LEU A 31 10.62 0.98 -19.58
N GLY A 32 10.16 -0.25 -19.35
CA GLY A 32 10.76 -1.47 -19.90
C GLY A 32 12.11 -1.84 -19.27
N LYS A 33 12.48 -1.23 -18.13
CA LYS A 33 13.77 -1.45 -17.44
C LYS A 33 13.72 -2.55 -16.39
N GLY A 34 12.61 -3.26 -16.25
CA GLY A 34 12.43 -4.32 -15.27
C GLY A 34 11.47 -5.39 -15.77
N LYS A 35 11.71 -6.63 -15.36
CA LYS A 35 10.79 -7.74 -15.63
C LYS A 35 9.57 -7.64 -14.71
N PRO A 36 8.34 -7.97 -15.19
CA PRO A 36 7.14 -7.95 -14.37
C PRO A 36 7.25 -8.75 -13.08
N GLU A 37 7.93 -9.90 -13.09
CA GLU A 37 8.07 -10.77 -11.91
C GLU A 37 8.90 -10.11 -10.80
N GLY A 38 9.93 -9.33 -11.19
CA GLY A 38 10.75 -8.56 -10.25
C GLY A 38 9.93 -7.45 -9.60
N ALA A 39 9.16 -6.71 -10.39
CA ALA A 39 8.25 -5.67 -9.89
C ALA A 39 7.15 -6.28 -8.99
N GLY A 40 6.59 -7.42 -9.40
CA GLY A 40 5.57 -8.14 -8.66
C GLY A 40 6.04 -8.60 -7.27
N THR A 41 7.31 -9.00 -7.16
CA THR A 41 7.93 -9.32 -5.86
C THR A 41 8.02 -8.09 -4.96
N VAL A 42 8.42 -6.93 -5.51
CA VAL A 42 8.49 -5.67 -4.76
C VAL A 42 7.10 -5.24 -4.29
N PHE A 43 6.10 -5.27 -5.17
CA PHE A 43 4.72 -4.90 -4.82
C PHE A 43 4.13 -5.81 -3.74
N THR A 44 4.39 -7.12 -3.83
CA THR A 44 3.94 -8.06 -2.81
C THR A 44 4.59 -7.76 -1.47
N PHE A 45 5.91 -7.54 -1.44
CA PHE A 45 6.65 -7.22 -0.23
C PHE A 45 6.16 -5.91 0.42
N VAL A 46 6.04 -4.83 -0.36
CA VAL A 46 5.52 -3.54 0.12
C VAL A 46 4.10 -3.70 0.64
N GLY A 47 3.22 -4.39 -0.11
CA GLY A 47 1.84 -4.59 0.29
C GLY A 47 1.69 -5.38 1.60
N VAL A 48 2.52 -6.39 1.86
CA VAL A 48 2.53 -7.10 3.16
C VAL A 48 2.95 -6.15 4.28
N ILE A 49 4.02 -5.38 4.10
CA ILE A 49 4.52 -4.47 5.14
C ILE A 49 3.50 -3.37 5.43
N GLU A 50 2.95 -2.73 4.40
CA GLU A 50 1.94 -1.69 4.58
C GLU A 50 0.67 -2.23 5.23
N ALA A 51 0.28 -3.47 4.94
CA ALA A 51 -0.86 -4.09 5.62
C ALA A 51 -0.61 -4.20 7.13
N ILE A 52 0.57 -4.67 7.53
CA ILE A 52 0.97 -4.77 8.94
C ILE A 52 0.99 -3.39 9.59
N LEU A 53 1.62 -2.39 8.95
CA LEU A 53 1.72 -1.03 9.48
C LEU A 53 0.35 -0.36 9.61
N GLY A 54 -0.55 -0.56 8.64
CA GLY A 54 -1.93 -0.07 8.69
C GLY A 54 -2.70 -0.63 9.89
N PHE A 55 -2.61 -1.94 10.13
CA PHE A 55 -3.21 -2.55 11.32
C PHE A 55 -2.61 -2.01 12.63
N ILE A 56 -1.29 -1.81 12.69
CA ILE A 56 -0.64 -1.25 13.87
C ILE A 56 -1.17 0.16 14.15
N ILE A 57 -1.27 1.03 13.13
CA ILE A 57 -1.77 2.41 13.31
C ILE A 57 -3.20 2.42 13.86
N ILE A 58 -4.09 1.58 13.31
CA ILE A 58 -5.49 1.49 13.76
C ILE A 58 -5.54 1.05 15.23
N ASN A 59 -4.85 -0.05 15.57
CA ASN A 59 -4.91 -0.63 16.91
C ASN A 59 -4.22 0.26 17.98
N ALA A 60 -3.16 0.98 17.59
CA ALA A 60 -2.42 1.88 18.47
C ALA A 60 -3.21 3.16 18.81
N ASN A 61 -4.19 3.53 17.99
CA ASN A 61 -4.87 4.82 18.05
C ASN A 61 -6.40 4.69 17.94
N LEU A 62 -7.00 3.65 18.53
CA LEU A 62 -8.46 3.40 18.52
C LEU A 62 -9.30 4.56 19.06
N ASP A 63 -8.71 5.44 19.87
CA ASP A 63 -9.38 6.59 20.47
C ASP A 63 -9.39 7.84 19.54
N SER A 64 -8.70 7.78 18.38
CA SER A 64 -8.57 8.90 17.44
C SER A 64 -9.09 8.53 16.04
N PRO A 65 -10.25 9.07 15.63
CA PRO A 65 -10.84 8.81 14.31
C PRO A 65 -9.91 9.16 13.13
N VAL A 66 -9.03 10.14 13.31
CA VAL A 66 -8.08 10.56 12.28
C VAL A 66 -7.08 9.44 11.99
N PHE A 67 -6.46 8.86 13.02
CA PHE A 67 -5.47 7.79 12.84
C PHE A 67 -6.11 6.49 12.36
N ILE A 68 -7.35 6.21 12.74
CA ILE A 68 -8.12 5.09 12.19
C ILE A 68 -8.30 5.27 10.67
N SER A 69 -8.70 6.46 10.23
CA SER A 69 -8.90 6.78 8.81
C SER A 69 -7.60 6.67 8.02
N VAL A 70 -6.49 7.18 8.55
CA VAL A 70 -5.15 7.03 7.96
C VAL A 70 -4.79 5.54 7.86
N GLY A 71 -4.99 4.76 8.92
CA GLY A 71 -4.70 3.33 8.92
C GLY A 71 -5.51 2.57 7.87
N PHE A 72 -6.81 2.87 7.71
CA PHE A 72 -7.63 2.26 6.65
C PHE A 72 -7.15 2.64 5.25
N LEU A 73 -6.74 3.90 5.04
CA LEU A 73 -6.19 4.33 3.77
C LEU A 73 -4.92 3.54 3.41
N VAL A 74 -4.03 3.33 4.39
CA VAL A 74 -2.83 2.51 4.22
C VAL A 74 -3.19 1.08 3.85
N LEU A 75 -4.22 0.49 4.47
CA LEU A 75 -4.68 -0.86 4.14
C LEU A 75 -5.22 -0.96 2.69
N ILE A 76 -5.93 0.05 2.20
CA ILE A 76 -6.42 0.09 0.81
C ILE A 76 -5.25 0.05 -0.17
N PHE A 77 -4.21 0.85 0.07
CA PHE A 77 -2.99 0.83 -0.75
C PHE A 77 -2.24 -0.50 -0.64
N ALA A 78 -2.10 -1.03 0.57
CA ALA A 78 -1.47 -2.32 0.82
C ALA A 78 -2.12 -3.44 -0.01
N PHE A 79 -3.45 -3.53 0.00
CA PHE A 79 -4.17 -4.52 -0.80
C PHE A 79 -4.05 -4.29 -2.30
N THR A 80 -4.00 -3.03 -2.73
CA THR A 80 -3.77 -2.68 -4.13
C THR A 80 -2.39 -3.15 -4.60
N TRP A 81 -1.34 -2.94 -3.80
CA TRP A 81 0.00 -3.43 -4.09
C TRP A 81 0.09 -4.95 -4.05
N LEU A 82 -0.57 -5.62 -3.09
CA LEU A 82 -0.66 -7.08 -3.05
C LEU A 82 -1.33 -7.64 -4.31
N ALA A 83 -2.45 -7.05 -4.74
CA ALA A 83 -3.15 -7.46 -5.95
C ALA A 83 -2.26 -7.27 -7.19
N ALA A 84 -1.63 -6.10 -7.33
CA ALA A 84 -0.70 -5.82 -8.42
C ALA A 84 0.51 -6.79 -8.41
N GLY A 85 1.01 -7.14 -7.23
CA GLY A 85 2.07 -8.12 -7.04
C GLY A 85 1.68 -9.51 -7.54
N ILE A 86 0.54 -10.01 -7.10
CA ILE A 86 0.01 -11.32 -7.51
C ILE A 86 -0.23 -11.37 -9.01
N VAL A 87 -0.83 -10.33 -9.59
CA VAL A 87 -1.10 -10.29 -11.04
C VAL A 87 0.19 -10.29 -11.84
N ASN A 88 1.20 -9.49 -11.46
CA ASN A 88 2.49 -9.48 -12.15
C ASN A 88 3.26 -10.81 -12.02
N LEU A 89 3.08 -11.54 -10.92
CA LEU A 89 3.73 -12.85 -10.71
C LEU A 89 3.02 -14.01 -11.43
N ARG A 90 1.68 -13.92 -11.59
CA ARG A 90 0.87 -15.03 -12.10
C ARG A 90 0.28 -14.80 -13.50
N GLY A 91 0.41 -13.60 -14.05
CA GLY A 91 -0.10 -13.25 -15.37
C GLY A 91 -1.63 -13.24 -15.45
N TYR A 92 -2.31 -12.88 -14.36
CA TYR A 92 -3.77 -12.78 -14.34
C TYR A 92 -4.29 -11.57 -15.13
N ASP A 93 -5.59 -11.59 -15.46
CA ASP A 93 -6.26 -10.46 -16.08
C ASP A 93 -6.22 -9.21 -15.18
N LEU A 94 -5.93 -8.06 -15.77
CA LEU A 94 -5.76 -6.78 -15.11
C LEU A 94 -7.10 -6.05 -14.89
N VAL A 95 -8.18 -6.44 -15.56
CA VAL A 95 -9.49 -5.76 -15.48
C VAL A 95 -9.99 -5.63 -14.02
N PRO A 96 -9.97 -6.67 -13.17
CA PRO A 96 -10.41 -6.54 -11.78
C PRO A 96 -9.53 -5.60 -10.95
N VAL A 97 -8.21 -5.61 -11.19
CA VAL A 97 -7.26 -4.74 -10.49
C VAL A 97 -7.44 -3.28 -10.91
N GLY A 98 -7.64 -3.02 -12.21
CA GLY A 98 -7.93 -1.68 -12.72
C GLY A 98 -9.20 -1.09 -12.10
N ASN A 99 -10.26 -1.89 -11.99
CA ASN A 99 -11.51 -1.45 -11.34
C ASN A 99 -11.33 -1.17 -9.84
N ALA A 100 -10.55 -1.99 -9.14
CA ALA A 100 -10.22 -1.75 -7.73
C ALA A 100 -9.44 -0.45 -7.54
N CYS A 101 -8.45 -0.16 -8.40
CA CYS A 101 -7.69 1.09 -8.35
C CYS A 101 -8.57 2.33 -8.59
N ILE A 102 -9.50 2.26 -9.54
CA ILE A 102 -10.45 3.35 -9.81
C ILE A 102 -11.35 3.57 -8.59
N LEU A 103 -11.90 2.51 -8.01
CA LEU A 103 -12.73 2.60 -6.81
C LEU A 103 -11.94 3.21 -5.65
N SER A 104 -10.72 2.76 -5.39
CA SER A 104 -9.84 3.31 -4.37
C SER A 104 -9.60 4.81 -4.58
N GLY A 105 -9.31 5.25 -5.82
CA GLY A 105 -9.15 6.67 -6.14
C GLY A 105 -10.42 7.50 -5.92
N LEU A 106 -11.59 6.97 -6.25
CA LEU A 106 -12.88 7.64 -6.01
C LEU A 106 -13.20 7.78 -4.51
N MET A 107 -12.90 6.76 -3.71
CA MET A 107 -13.10 6.80 -2.26
C MET A 107 -12.20 7.83 -1.57
N MET A 108 -11.08 8.24 -2.18
CA MET A 108 -10.21 9.29 -1.66
C MET A 108 -10.68 10.71 -1.99
N LEU A 109 -11.65 10.87 -2.91
CA LEU A 109 -12.20 12.16 -3.33
C LEU A 109 -13.50 12.52 -2.62
N ALA A 110 -14.10 11.57 -1.90
CA ALA A 110 -15.37 11.71 -1.16
C ALA A 110 -15.10 12.01 0.33
#